data_AF-A0A379AM42-F1
#
_entry.id   AF-A0A379AM42-F1
#
_cell.length_a   1.000
_cell.length_b   1.000
_cell.length_c   1.000
_cell.angle_alpha   90.00
_cell.angle_beta   90.00
_cell.angle_gamma   90.00
#
_symmetry.space_group_name_H-M   'P 1'
#
loop_
_entity.id
_entity.type
_entity.pdbx_description
1 polymer ?
#
loop_
_entity_poly.entity_id
_entity_poly.type
_entity_poly.pdbx_seq_one_letter_code
_entity_poly.pdbx_strand_id
1 'polypeptide(L)'
;MLTLLNLLSAVALLVWGTHIVRTGIMRVYGADLRRVLSRSIEKKPMAFLAGIGVTTLVQSSNATTLLVTSFVAQNLVSLTPALVVILGADVGTAIMARILTFDLSWLSPLFIFFGVVFFLSRKQTRAGQLGRASIGLGLILLALQLIVEAARPITQAAGVQVLFSSLTGDVMLDALLGAVFAIISYSSLAAVLITATLTATGVISFKVALCLVIGANLGSGLLAMINASGSNAAGKRVALGSLLFKLIGCVFILPFVDIVAEWLG
;
A
#
# COMPACT_ATOMS: atom_id res chain seq x y z
N MET A 1 -28.89 -1.04 0.70
CA MET A 1 -28.31 -1.01 -0.67
C MET A 1 -27.40 0.20 -0.88
N LEU A 2 -27.87 1.43 -0.62
CA LEU A 2 -27.07 2.67 -0.72
C LEU A 2 -25.77 2.65 0.12
N THR A 3 -25.81 2.13 1.34
CA THR A 3 -24.63 2.05 2.22
C THR A 3 -23.49 1.22 1.62
N LEU A 4 -23.80 0.06 1.03
CA LEU A 4 -22.80 -0.80 0.39
C LEU A 4 -22.23 -0.14 -0.87
N LEU A 5 -23.08 0.52 -1.67
CA LEU A 5 -22.63 1.26 -2.85
C LEU A 5 -21.72 2.43 -2.47
N ASN A 6 -22.05 3.18 -1.41
CA ASN A 6 -21.21 4.26 -0.89
C ASN A 6 -19.85 3.72 -0.44
N LEU A 7 -19.83 2.61 0.31
CA LEU A 7 -18.59 1.97 0.74
C LEU A 7 -17.74 1.51 -0.47
N LEU A 8 -18.34 0.82 -1.44
CA LEU A 8 -17.65 0.39 -2.66
C LEU A 8 -17.09 1.58 -3.46
N SER A 9 -17.85 2.67 -3.56
CA SER A 9 -17.40 3.90 -4.24
C SER A 9 -16.22 4.55 -3.51
N ALA A 10 -16.24 4.61 -2.18
CA ALA A 10 -15.17 5.16 -1.38
C ALA A 10 -13.90 4.29 -1.48
N VAL A 11 -14.05 2.96 -1.46
CA VAL A 11 -12.95 2.02 -1.71
C VAL A 11 -12.36 2.22 -3.11
N ALA A 12 -13.19 2.36 -4.15
CA ALA A 12 -12.73 2.64 -5.50
C ALA A 12 -11.97 3.98 -5.60
N LEU A 13 -12.47 5.02 -4.92
CA LEU A 13 -11.79 6.32 -4.81
C LEU A 13 -10.43 6.20 -4.12
N LEU A 14 -10.33 5.40 -3.05
CA LEU A 14 -9.07 5.16 -2.36
C LEU A 14 -8.05 4.49 -3.29
N VAL A 15 -8.44 3.40 -3.94
CA VAL A 15 -7.58 2.67 -4.89
C VAL A 15 -7.14 3.60 -6.02
N TRP A 16 -8.07 4.39 -6.58
CA TRP A 16 -7.77 5.36 -7.62
C TRP A 16 -6.81 6.46 -7.14
N GLY A 17 -7.02 6.98 -5.94
CA GLY A 17 -6.13 7.95 -5.30
C GLY A 17 -4.71 7.43 -5.20
N THR A 18 -4.51 6.21 -4.67
CA THR A 18 -3.18 5.59 -4.60
C THR A 18 -2.52 5.40 -5.97
N HIS A 19 -3.31 5.06 -7.00
CA HIS A 19 -2.81 4.97 -8.37
C HIS A 19 -2.38 6.33 -8.93
N ILE A 20 -3.15 7.39 -8.69
CA ILE A 20 -2.84 8.76 -9.12
C ILE A 20 -1.55 9.25 -8.46
N VAL A 21 -1.39 9.07 -7.15
CA VAL A 21 -0.17 9.49 -6.44
C VAL A 21 1.05 8.82 -7.05
N ARG A 22 1.03 7.48 -7.13
CA ARG A 22 2.11 6.67 -7.69
C ARG A 22 2.50 7.15 -9.10
N THR A 23 1.52 7.33 -9.99
CA THR A 23 1.81 7.74 -11.37
C THR A 23 2.25 9.20 -11.50
N GLY A 24 1.73 10.10 -10.66
CA GLY A 24 2.16 11.50 -10.60
C GLY A 24 3.61 11.63 -10.14
N ILE A 25 3.97 10.98 -9.03
CA ILE A 25 5.33 10.97 -8.50
C ILE A 25 6.32 10.35 -9.49
N MET A 26 5.97 9.22 -10.10
CA MET A 26 6.82 8.56 -11.09
C MET A 26 7.07 9.41 -12.34
N ARG A 27 6.11 10.26 -12.74
CA ARG A 27 6.29 11.20 -13.86
C ARG A 27 7.21 12.37 -13.52
N VAL A 28 7.20 12.84 -12.27
CA VAL A 28 8.05 13.97 -11.84
C VAL A 28 9.46 13.50 -11.50
N TYR A 29 9.56 12.46 -10.68
CA TYR A 29 10.80 12.05 -10.03
C TYR A 29 11.35 10.72 -10.55
N GLY A 30 10.71 10.07 -11.54
CA GLY A 30 11.13 8.74 -11.98
C GLY A 30 12.62 8.62 -12.35
N ALA A 31 13.19 9.62 -13.03
CA ALA A 31 14.61 9.64 -13.36
C ALA A 31 15.51 9.85 -12.12
N ASP A 32 15.09 10.72 -11.19
CA ASP A 32 15.84 11.00 -9.96
C ASP A 32 15.80 9.81 -9.00
N LEU A 33 14.64 9.18 -8.83
CA LEU A 33 14.48 7.95 -8.04
C LEU A 33 15.37 6.83 -8.60
N ARG A 34 15.43 6.69 -9.93
CA ARG A 34 16.33 5.75 -10.60
C ARG A 34 17.80 6.03 -10.28
N ARG A 35 18.22 7.30 -10.31
CA ARG A 35 19.58 7.72 -10.00
C ARG A 35 19.94 7.53 -8.53
N VAL A 36 19.01 7.82 -7.60
CA VAL A 36 19.20 7.61 -6.17
C VAL A 36 19.40 6.12 -5.90
N LEU A 37 18.52 5.27 -6.42
CA LEU A 37 18.63 3.83 -6.27
C LEU A 37 19.96 3.31 -6.83
N SER A 38 20.34 3.69 -8.06
CA SER A 38 21.57 3.19 -8.67
C SER A 38 22.84 3.58 -7.89
N ARG A 39 22.89 4.78 -7.29
CA ARG A 39 24.03 5.23 -6.47
C ARG A 39 24.04 4.63 -5.07
N SER A 40 22.87 4.46 -4.45
CA SER A 40 22.75 3.97 -3.07
C SER A 40 23.04 2.47 -2.93
N ILE A 41 23.17 1.75 -4.04
CA ILE A 41 23.36 0.30 -4.09
C ILE A 41 24.79 -0.15 -3.76
N GLU A 42 25.76 0.77 -3.74
CA GLU A 42 27.15 0.46 -3.36
C GLU A 42 27.29 0.04 -1.88
N LYS A 43 26.40 0.51 -1.00
CA LYS A 43 26.44 0.20 0.44
C LYS A 43 25.09 -0.31 0.92
N LYS A 44 25.05 -1.48 1.55
CA LYS A 44 23.83 -2.08 2.12
C LYS A 44 22.95 -1.11 2.93
N PRO A 45 23.46 -0.32 3.90
CA PRO A 45 22.61 0.60 4.65
C PRO A 45 22.03 1.72 3.78
N MET A 46 22.78 2.22 2.79
CA MET A 46 22.28 3.21 1.84
C MET A 46 21.20 2.61 0.93
N ALA A 47 21.36 1.36 0.50
CA ALA A 47 20.36 0.64 -0.29
C ALA A 47 19.04 0.50 0.49
N PHE A 48 19.11 0.16 1.77
CA PHE A 48 17.93 0.07 2.64
C PHE A 48 17.23 1.43 2.80
N LEU A 49 17.98 2.48 3.13
CA LEU A 49 17.42 3.84 3.27
C LEU A 49 16.86 4.37 1.96
N ALA A 50 17.49 4.07 0.83
CA ALA A 50 16.96 4.42 -0.48
C ALA A 50 15.64 3.68 -0.77
N GLY A 51 15.53 2.40 -0.38
CA GLY A 51 14.28 1.64 -0.45
C GLY A 51 13.15 2.30 0.33
N ILE A 52 13.44 2.72 1.57
CA ILE A 52 12.49 3.46 2.41
C ILE A 52 12.08 4.75 1.71
N GLY A 53 13.05 5.61 1.37
CA GLY A 53 12.77 6.94 0.81
C GLY A 53 12.00 6.88 -0.51
N VAL A 54 12.44 6.04 -1.45
CA VAL A 54 11.76 5.88 -2.74
C VAL A 54 10.34 5.35 -2.54
N THR A 55 10.15 4.37 -1.67
CA THR A 55 8.83 3.77 -1.49
C THR A 55 7.87 4.66 -0.70
N THR A 56 8.35 5.41 0.29
CA THR A 56 7.52 6.40 0.98
C THR A 56 7.10 7.52 0.03
N LEU A 57 7.98 7.96 -0.87
CA LEU A 57 7.64 8.98 -1.89
C LEU A 57 6.66 8.45 -2.94
N VAL A 58 6.90 7.26 -3.49
CA VAL A 58 6.06 6.66 -4.55
C VAL A 58 4.79 6.00 -3.98
N GLN A 59 4.80 5.69 -2.69
CA GLN A 59 3.77 4.95 -1.94
C GLN A 59 3.50 3.53 -2.43
N SER A 60 4.50 2.89 -3.05
CA SER A 60 4.31 1.55 -3.61
C SER A 60 5.61 0.75 -3.63
N SER A 61 5.72 -0.23 -2.73
CA SER A 61 6.86 -1.16 -2.74
C SER A 61 6.94 -1.94 -4.04
N ASN A 62 5.80 -2.29 -4.67
CA ASN A 62 5.78 -2.92 -5.99
C ASN A 62 6.39 -2.04 -7.09
N ALA A 63 6.15 -0.72 -7.08
CA ALA A 63 6.80 0.17 -8.03
C ALA A 63 8.32 0.22 -7.81
N THR A 64 8.76 0.28 -6.55
CA THR A 64 10.18 0.22 -6.18
C THR A 64 10.81 -1.11 -6.60
N THR A 65 10.15 -2.25 -6.35
CA THR A 65 10.60 -3.57 -6.78
C THR A 65 10.73 -3.66 -8.29
N LEU A 66 9.81 -3.06 -9.06
CA LEU A 66 9.91 -3.04 -10.53
C LEU A 66 11.10 -2.19 -11.02
N LEU A 67 11.35 -1.04 -10.39
CA LEU A 67 12.53 -0.23 -10.69
C LEU A 67 13.83 -1.00 -10.43
N VAL A 68 13.95 -1.62 -9.26
CA VAL A 68 15.13 -2.39 -8.86
C VAL A 68 15.31 -3.63 -9.74
N THR A 69 14.22 -4.36 -10.00
CA THR A 69 14.19 -5.50 -10.93
C THR A 69 14.73 -5.09 -12.29
N SER A 70 14.34 -3.91 -12.82
CA SER A 70 14.82 -3.43 -14.11
C SER A 70 16.33 -3.17 -14.14
N PHE A 71 16.93 -2.75 -13.01
CA PHE A 71 18.37 -2.53 -12.92
C PHE A 71 19.16 -3.81 -12.80
N VAL A 72 18.67 -4.75 -12.01
CA VAL A 72 19.27 -6.09 -11.89
C VAL A 72 19.19 -6.82 -13.23
N ALA A 73 18.07 -6.67 -13.95
CA ALA A 73 17.91 -7.24 -15.28
C ALA A 73 18.90 -6.66 -16.31
N GLN A 74 19.30 -5.39 -16.16
CA GLN A 74 20.29 -4.74 -17.02
C GLN A 74 21.74 -4.92 -16.52
N ASN A 75 21.98 -5.77 -15.51
CA ASN A 75 23.28 -5.95 -14.86
C ASN A 75 23.87 -4.66 -14.25
N LEU A 76 23.05 -3.64 -14.03
CA LEU A 76 23.46 -2.38 -13.40
C LEU A 76 23.63 -2.54 -11.88
N VAL A 77 22.98 -3.57 -11.31
CA VAL A 77 22.83 -3.74 -9.87
C VAL A 77 22.99 -5.21 -9.48
N SER A 78 23.78 -5.37 -8.42
CA SER A 78 23.79 -6.46 -7.45
C SER A 78 22.45 -7.11 -7.05
N LEU A 79 22.24 -8.43 -7.15
CA LEU A 79 21.05 -9.06 -6.51
C LEU A 79 20.97 -8.76 -5.01
N THR A 80 22.10 -8.84 -4.28
CA THR A 80 22.11 -8.65 -2.84
C THR A 80 21.68 -7.23 -2.42
N PRO A 81 22.29 -6.13 -2.91
CA PRO A 81 21.77 -4.79 -2.67
C PRO A 81 20.33 -4.58 -3.11
N ALA A 82 19.91 -5.17 -4.24
CA ALA A 82 18.53 -5.08 -4.70
C ALA A 82 17.52 -5.63 -3.68
N LEU A 83 17.83 -6.79 -3.07
CA LEU A 83 17.01 -7.34 -2.00
C LEU A 83 16.98 -6.42 -0.77
N VAL A 84 18.10 -5.77 -0.45
CA VAL A 84 18.17 -4.81 0.66
C VAL A 84 17.30 -3.56 0.38
N VAL A 85 17.26 -3.07 -0.86
CA VAL A 85 16.32 -2.01 -1.26
C VAL A 85 14.88 -2.46 -1.05
N ILE A 86 14.53 -3.70 -1.41
CA ILE A 86 13.18 -4.24 -1.25
C ILE A 86 12.78 -4.31 0.21
N LEU A 87 13.68 -4.74 1.09
CA LEU A 87 13.43 -4.72 2.55
C LEU A 87 13.10 -3.30 3.02
N GLY A 88 13.87 -2.30 2.58
CA GLY A 88 13.58 -0.90 2.86
C GLY A 88 12.25 -0.43 2.27
N ALA A 89 11.89 -0.92 1.08
CA ALA A 89 10.64 -0.57 0.42
C ALA A 89 9.40 -1.02 1.21
N ASP A 90 9.43 -2.22 1.78
CA ASP A 90 8.33 -2.70 2.60
C ASP A 90 8.19 -1.87 3.90
N VAL A 91 9.31 -1.47 4.52
CA VAL A 91 9.31 -0.52 5.65
C VAL A 91 8.74 0.84 5.22
N GLY A 92 9.11 1.35 4.05
CA GLY A 92 8.58 2.61 3.52
C GLY A 92 7.06 2.58 3.29
N THR A 93 6.51 1.41 2.91
CA THR A 93 5.07 1.20 2.78
C THR A 93 4.37 1.25 4.14
N ALA A 94 4.94 0.61 5.17
CA ALA A 94 4.42 0.66 6.54
C ALA A 94 4.45 2.08 7.13
N ILE A 95 5.53 2.84 6.89
CA ILE A 95 5.63 4.25 7.29
C ILE A 95 4.51 5.06 6.64
N MET A 96 4.28 4.88 5.33
CA MET A 96 3.23 5.62 4.63
C MET A 96 1.83 5.25 5.15
N ALA A 97 1.58 3.97 5.42
CA ALA A 97 0.33 3.52 6.02
C ALA A 97 0.09 4.22 7.37
N ARG A 98 1.12 4.28 8.24
CA ARG A 98 1.02 4.98 9.53
C ARG A 98 0.74 6.47 9.37
N ILE A 99 1.40 7.13 8.42
CA ILE A 99 1.21 8.57 8.16
C ILE A 99 -0.23 8.85 7.72
N LEU A 100 -0.78 8.04 6.80
CA LEU A 100 -2.12 8.27 6.24
C LEU A 100 -3.26 7.91 7.20
N THR A 101 -2.98 7.15 8.25
CA THR A 101 -3.96 6.85 9.32
C THR A 101 -4.02 7.95 10.38
N PHE A 102 -3.12 8.94 10.38
CA PHE A 102 -3.30 10.13 11.22
C PHE A 102 -4.52 10.95 10.75
N ASP A 103 -5.08 11.75 11.67
CA ASP A 103 -6.18 12.66 11.32
C ASP A 103 -5.66 13.84 10.48
N LEU A 104 -5.57 13.58 9.18
CA LEU A 104 -5.19 14.53 8.14
C LEU A 104 -6.42 14.96 7.33
N SER A 105 -7.62 14.79 7.89
CA SER A 105 -8.87 15.02 7.19
C SER A 105 -8.99 16.42 6.60
N TRP A 106 -8.53 17.42 7.35
CA TRP A 106 -8.51 18.84 6.97
C TRP A 106 -7.59 19.16 5.77
N LEU A 107 -6.58 18.33 5.50
CA LEU A 107 -5.68 18.49 4.34
C LEU A 107 -6.32 18.05 3.03
N SER A 108 -7.32 17.17 3.08
CA SER A 108 -8.00 16.64 1.90
C SER A 108 -8.52 17.75 0.96
N PRO A 109 -9.38 18.70 1.40
CA PRO A 109 -9.90 19.73 0.52
C PRO A 109 -8.79 20.63 -0.07
N LEU A 110 -7.73 20.91 0.71
CA LEU A 110 -6.59 21.71 0.24
C LEU A 110 -5.82 20.99 -0.87
N PHE A 111 -5.49 19.71 -0.66
CA PHE A 111 -4.79 18.91 -1.66
C PHE A 111 -5.60 18.73 -2.95
N ILE A 112 -6.91 18.54 -2.84
CA ILE A 112 -7.79 18.46 -4.02
C ILE A 112 -7.84 19.80 -4.75
N PHE A 113 -8.14 20.89 -4.03
CA PHE A 113 -8.31 22.22 -4.64
C PHE A 113 -7.04 22.68 -5.36
N PHE A 114 -5.92 22.77 -4.63
CA PHE A 114 -4.66 23.20 -5.24
C PHE A 114 -4.17 22.19 -6.28
N GLY A 115 -4.34 20.90 -6.02
CA GLY A 115 -3.97 19.85 -6.97
C GLY A 115 -4.66 20.00 -8.32
N VAL A 116 -5.98 20.24 -8.32
CA VAL A 116 -6.78 20.48 -9.54
C VAL A 116 -6.34 21.76 -10.23
N VAL A 117 -6.17 22.86 -9.49
CA VAL A 117 -5.71 24.15 -10.05
C VAL A 117 -4.36 23.99 -10.76
N PHE A 118 -3.36 23.39 -10.11
CA PHE A 118 -2.04 23.19 -10.71
C PHE A 118 -2.07 22.21 -11.87
N PHE A 119 -2.78 21.08 -11.73
CA PHE A 119 -2.83 20.06 -12.79
C PHE A 119 -3.50 20.60 -14.05
N LEU A 120 -4.66 21.26 -13.94
CA LEU A 120 -5.38 21.79 -15.10
C LEU A 120 -4.64 22.96 -15.75
N SER A 121 -4.02 23.84 -14.96
CA SER A 121 -3.30 25.01 -15.49
C SER A 121 -2.01 24.64 -16.20
N ARG A 122 -1.32 23.56 -15.78
CA ARG A 122 0.05 23.25 -16.20
C ARG A 122 0.28 21.76 -16.44
N LYS A 123 -0.64 21.07 -17.13
CA LYS A 123 -0.65 19.59 -17.31
C LYS A 123 0.70 18.94 -17.63
N GLN A 124 1.52 19.56 -18.48
CA GLN A 124 2.79 18.98 -18.94
C GLN A 124 4.03 19.40 -18.12
N THR A 125 3.87 20.24 -17.10
CA THR A 125 5.00 20.68 -16.27
C THR A 125 5.15 19.82 -15.03
N ARG A 126 6.32 19.91 -14.36
CA ARG A 126 6.54 19.30 -13.04
C ARG A 126 5.48 19.73 -12.03
N ALA A 127 5.12 21.02 -12.02
CA ALA A 127 4.09 21.54 -11.11
C ALA A 127 2.71 20.92 -11.37
N GLY A 128 2.33 20.70 -12.64
CA GLY A 128 1.07 20.02 -12.95
C GLY A 128 1.05 18.56 -12.50
N GLN A 129 2.15 17.81 -12.71
CA GLN A 129 2.22 16.42 -12.27
C GLN A 129 2.33 16.28 -10.74
N LEU A 130 2.94 17.24 -10.05
CA LEU A 130 2.86 17.35 -8.58
C LEU A 130 1.42 17.65 -8.16
N GLY A 131 0.72 18.56 -8.85
CA GLY A 131 -0.71 18.81 -8.64
C GLY A 131 -1.54 17.53 -8.80
N ARG A 132 -1.24 16.70 -9.82
CA ARG A 132 -1.85 15.38 -9.98
C ARG A 132 -1.61 14.48 -8.76
N ALA A 133 -0.37 14.39 -8.27
CA ALA A 133 -0.07 13.63 -7.06
C ALA A 133 -0.83 14.18 -5.84
N SER A 134 -0.93 15.50 -5.68
CA SER A 134 -1.73 16.15 -4.64
C SER A 134 -3.21 15.79 -4.73
N ILE A 135 -3.82 15.78 -5.92
CA ILE A 135 -5.21 15.30 -6.09
C ILE A 135 -5.34 13.87 -5.56
N GLY A 136 -4.41 12.98 -5.92
CA GLY A 136 -4.42 11.60 -5.45
C GLY A 136 -4.38 11.48 -3.92
N LEU A 137 -3.51 12.25 -3.25
CA LEU A 137 -3.45 12.31 -1.79
C LEU A 137 -4.74 12.84 -1.18
N GLY A 138 -5.29 13.92 -1.73
CA GLY A 138 -6.55 14.48 -1.28
C GLY A 138 -7.72 13.49 -1.41
N LEU A 139 -7.77 12.75 -2.52
CA LEU A 139 -8.77 11.70 -2.75
C LEU A 139 -8.60 10.51 -1.80
N ILE A 140 -7.37 10.11 -1.47
CA ILE A 140 -7.12 9.08 -0.43
C ILE A 140 -7.73 9.53 0.89
N LEU A 141 -7.39 10.73 1.35
CA LEU A 141 -7.86 11.26 2.63
C LEU A 141 -9.38 11.43 2.66
N LEU A 142 -9.99 11.88 1.55
CA LEU A 142 -11.44 11.97 1.41
C LEU A 142 -12.09 10.57 1.46
N ALA A 143 -11.53 9.62 0.73
CA ALA A 143 -12.04 8.25 0.68
C ALA A 143 -12.05 7.59 2.07
N LEU A 144 -11.01 7.82 2.88
CA LEU A 144 -10.97 7.31 4.25
C LEU A 144 -12.11 7.89 5.11
N GLN A 145 -12.40 9.18 4.98
CA GLN A 145 -13.56 9.81 5.66
C GLN A 145 -14.88 9.19 5.19
N LEU A 146 -15.06 9.04 3.87
CA LEU A 146 -16.26 8.43 3.29
C LEU A 146 -16.45 6.97 3.72
N ILE A 147 -15.36 6.21 3.87
CA ILE A 147 -15.39 4.84 4.42
C ILE A 147 -15.90 4.87 5.86
N VAL A 148 -15.38 5.77 6.71
CA VAL A 148 -15.84 5.93 8.10
C VAL A 148 -17.33 6.28 8.13
N GLU A 149 -17.78 7.23 7.33
CA GLU A 149 -19.18 7.65 7.28
C GLU A 149 -20.10 6.53 6.78
N ALA A 150 -19.71 5.80 5.75
CA ALA A 150 -20.45 4.67 5.22
C ALA A 150 -20.47 3.47 6.19
N ALA A 151 -19.47 3.35 7.06
CA ALA A 151 -19.37 2.30 8.07
C ALA A 151 -20.26 2.54 9.31
N ARG A 152 -20.57 3.79 9.68
CA ARG A 152 -21.36 4.11 10.89
C ARG A 152 -22.71 3.38 11.00
N PRO A 153 -23.55 3.31 9.95
CA PRO A 153 -24.83 2.59 10.05
C PRO A 153 -24.65 1.08 10.24
N ILE A 154 -23.52 0.52 9.79
CA ILE A 154 -23.19 -0.91 9.91
C ILE A 154 -22.90 -1.25 11.38
N THR A 155 -22.20 -0.37 12.10
CA THR A 155 -21.83 -0.60 13.50
C THR A 155 -22.97 -0.30 14.48
N GLN A 156 -23.90 0.59 14.13
CA GLN A 156 -25.05 0.95 14.96
C GLN A 156 -26.24 0.00 14.83
N ALA A 157 -26.30 -0.81 13.77
CA ALA A 157 -27.33 -1.83 13.61
C ALA A 157 -27.07 -2.97 14.62
N ALA A 158 -27.88 -3.04 15.68
CA ALA A 158 -27.72 -3.97 16.81
C ALA A 158 -27.60 -5.46 16.41
N GLY A 159 -28.10 -5.88 15.24
CA GLY A 159 -27.98 -7.25 14.74
C GLY A 159 -26.62 -7.58 14.09
N VAL A 160 -25.85 -6.58 13.69
CA VAL A 160 -24.59 -6.77 12.95
C VAL A 160 -23.45 -7.17 13.90
N GLN A 161 -23.35 -6.54 15.08
CA GLN A 161 -22.32 -6.90 16.06
C GLN A 161 -22.45 -8.36 16.55
N VAL A 162 -23.67 -8.88 16.69
CA VAL A 162 -23.94 -10.27 17.07
C VAL A 162 -23.50 -11.24 15.96
N LEU A 163 -23.80 -10.93 14.69
CA LEU A 163 -23.36 -11.74 13.55
C LEU A 163 -21.84 -11.70 13.35
N PHE A 164 -21.19 -10.55 13.50
CA PHE A 164 -19.72 -10.43 13.40
C PHE A 164 -18.98 -11.06 14.58
N SER A 165 -19.60 -11.16 15.76
CA SER A 165 -19.05 -11.94 16.87
C SER A 165 -19.13 -13.46 16.65
N SER A 166 -20.04 -13.91 15.78
CA SER A 166 -20.28 -15.33 15.46
C SER A 166 -19.61 -15.77 14.15
N LEU A 167 -19.31 -14.83 13.25
CA LEU A 167 -18.46 -15.04 12.08
C LEU A 167 -17.02 -15.17 12.56
N THR A 168 -16.67 -16.41 12.88
CA THR A 168 -15.33 -16.85 13.23
C THR A 168 -14.30 -16.32 12.24
N GLY A 169 -13.35 -15.54 12.77
CA GLY A 169 -12.13 -15.09 12.11
C GLY A 169 -11.18 -16.27 11.91
N ASP A 170 -11.47 -17.05 10.88
CA ASP A 170 -10.50 -17.99 10.32
C ASP A 170 -9.32 -17.18 9.80
N VAL A 171 -8.21 -17.29 10.52
CA VAL A 171 -6.96 -16.59 10.27
C VAL A 171 -6.50 -16.73 8.82
N MET A 172 -6.67 -17.92 8.23
CA MET A 172 -6.26 -18.19 6.86
C MET A 172 -7.20 -17.55 5.85
N LEU A 173 -8.51 -17.61 6.09
CA LEU A 173 -9.50 -16.99 5.22
C LEU A 173 -9.37 -15.46 5.21
N ASP A 174 -9.19 -14.85 6.39
CA ASP A 174 -8.97 -13.40 6.51
C ASP A 174 -7.67 -12.97 5.80
N ALA A 175 -6.58 -13.73 5.97
CA ALA A 175 -5.34 -13.47 5.24
C ALA A 175 -5.52 -13.63 3.72
N LEU A 176 -6.27 -14.64 3.27
CA LEU A 176 -6.55 -14.84 1.86
C LEU A 176 -7.37 -13.67 1.28
N LEU A 177 -8.40 -13.20 1.99
CA LEU A 177 -9.19 -12.04 1.58
C LEU A 177 -8.33 -10.78 1.44
N GLY A 178 -7.43 -10.54 2.41
CA GLY A 178 -6.47 -9.43 2.35
C GLY A 178 -5.55 -9.53 1.13
N ALA A 179 -5.03 -10.73 0.84
CA ALA A 179 -4.19 -10.99 -0.33
C ALA A 179 -4.94 -10.74 -1.64
N VAL A 180 -6.14 -11.30 -1.78
CA VAL A 180 -7.00 -11.13 -2.97
C VAL A 180 -7.34 -9.66 -3.18
N PHE A 181 -7.72 -8.95 -2.12
CA PHE A 181 -8.02 -7.52 -2.21
C PHE A 181 -6.79 -6.71 -2.66
N ALA A 182 -5.61 -6.96 -2.10
CA ALA A 182 -4.38 -6.31 -2.52
C ALA A 182 -4.03 -6.59 -3.99
N ILE A 183 -4.27 -7.81 -4.47
CA ILE A 183 -4.07 -8.21 -5.87
C ILE A 183 -5.03 -7.45 -6.80
N ILE A 184 -6.34 -7.49 -6.51
CA ILE A 184 -7.37 -6.84 -7.33
C ILE A 184 -7.18 -5.31 -7.37
N SER A 185 -6.84 -4.72 -6.23
CA SER A 185 -6.59 -3.27 -6.13
C SER A 185 -5.21 -2.84 -6.66
N TYR A 186 -4.33 -3.78 -7.01
CA TYR A 186 -2.92 -3.51 -7.35
C TYR A 186 -2.18 -2.68 -6.27
N SER A 187 -2.62 -2.77 -5.00
CA SER A 187 -2.18 -1.90 -3.91
C SER A 187 -2.39 -2.54 -2.53
N SER A 188 -1.32 -3.01 -1.89
CA SER A 188 -1.38 -3.42 -0.47
C SER A 188 -1.61 -2.22 0.46
N LEU A 189 -1.12 -1.03 0.12
CA LEU A 189 -1.37 0.17 0.93
C LEU A 189 -2.86 0.49 1.01
N ALA A 190 -3.60 0.41 -0.10
CA ALA A 190 -5.05 0.61 -0.09
C ALA A 190 -5.76 -0.41 0.81
N ALA A 191 -5.36 -1.69 0.71
CA ALA A 191 -5.87 -2.76 1.56
C ALA A 191 -5.64 -2.48 3.06
N VAL A 192 -4.42 -2.08 3.42
CA VAL A 192 -4.03 -1.75 4.79
C VAL A 192 -4.82 -0.56 5.32
N LEU A 193 -5.01 0.49 4.52
CA LEU A 193 -5.74 1.69 4.94
C LEU A 193 -7.23 1.43 5.17
N ILE A 194 -7.89 0.68 4.28
CA ILE A 194 -9.30 0.29 4.47
C ILE A 194 -9.43 -0.55 5.73
N THR A 195 -8.56 -1.55 5.88
CA THR A 195 -8.55 -2.44 7.04
C THR A 195 -8.39 -1.64 8.33
N ALA A 196 -7.38 -0.77 8.41
CA ALA A 196 -7.15 0.09 9.57
C ALA A 196 -8.35 1.00 9.87
N THR A 197 -8.99 1.53 8.83
CA THR A 197 -10.17 2.39 8.97
C THR A 197 -11.37 1.62 9.53
N LEU A 198 -11.64 0.43 8.99
CA LEU A 198 -12.75 -0.42 9.44
C LEU A 198 -12.56 -0.88 10.89
N THR A 199 -11.33 -1.22 11.29
CA THR A 199 -11.00 -1.54 12.68
C THR A 199 -11.16 -0.35 13.60
N ALA A 200 -10.70 0.84 13.19
CA ALA A 200 -10.88 2.07 13.97
C ALA A 200 -12.35 2.44 14.20
N THR A 201 -13.24 2.07 13.26
CA THR A 201 -14.69 2.24 13.41
C THR A 201 -15.38 1.13 14.18
N GLY A 202 -14.68 0.04 14.53
CA GLY A 202 -15.26 -1.13 15.19
C GLY A 202 -16.06 -2.06 14.28
N VAL A 203 -15.96 -1.92 12.95
CA VAL A 203 -16.63 -2.82 11.99
C VAL A 203 -16.00 -4.21 12.01
N ILE A 204 -14.68 -4.28 12.12
CA ILE A 204 -13.92 -5.53 12.19
C ILE A 204 -13.05 -5.53 13.45
N SER A 205 -12.80 -6.70 14.02
CA SER A 205 -11.91 -6.84 15.17
C SER A 205 -10.44 -6.57 14.79
N PHE A 206 -9.62 -6.25 15.78
CA PHE A 206 -8.19 -6.05 15.57
C PHE A 206 -7.49 -7.31 15.04
N LYS A 207 -7.91 -8.50 15.48
CA LYS A 207 -7.43 -9.79 14.94
C LYS A 207 -7.68 -9.92 13.43
N VAL A 208 -8.91 -9.69 12.99
CA VAL A 208 -9.26 -9.72 11.55
C VAL A 208 -8.42 -8.71 10.78
N ALA A 209 -8.19 -7.53 11.36
CA ALA A 209 -7.35 -6.50 10.78
C ALA A 209 -5.91 -6.97 10.54
N LEU A 210 -5.29 -7.60 11.53
CA LEU A 210 -3.93 -8.15 11.42
C LEU A 210 -3.86 -9.20 10.31
N CYS A 211 -4.80 -10.14 10.27
CA CYS A 211 -4.86 -11.16 9.22
C CYS A 211 -4.97 -10.54 7.82
N LEU A 212 -5.88 -9.58 7.63
CA LEU A 212 -6.07 -8.86 6.36
C LEU A 212 -4.80 -8.10 5.93
N VAL A 213 -4.10 -7.44 6.87
CA VAL A 213 -2.85 -6.70 6.59
C VAL A 213 -1.72 -7.65 6.19
N ILE A 214 -1.55 -8.76 6.91
CA ILE A 214 -0.54 -9.80 6.59
C ILE A 214 -0.83 -10.40 5.20
N GLY A 215 -2.09 -10.72 4.94
CA GLY A 215 -2.60 -11.15 3.65
C GLY A 215 -2.29 -10.15 2.54
N ALA A 216 -2.65 -8.89 2.73
CA ALA A 216 -2.40 -7.82 1.77
C ALA A 216 -0.91 -7.66 1.45
N ASN A 217 -0.04 -7.81 2.45
CA ASN A 217 1.39 -7.80 2.25
C ASN A 217 1.83 -8.96 1.35
N LEU A 218 1.38 -10.20 1.63
CA LEU A 218 1.66 -11.36 0.77
C LEU A 218 1.13 -11.17 -0.67
N GLY A 219 -0.09 -10.65 -0.82
CA GLY A 219 -0.68 -10.32 -2.12
C GLY A 219 0.15 -9.34 -2.94
N SER A 220 0.78 -8.35 -2.30
CA SER A 220 1.72 -7.46 -2.99
C SER A 220 2.98 -8.17 -3.50
N GLY A 221 3.49 -9.16 -2.76
CA GLY A 221 4.60 -10.01 -3.20
C GLY A 221 4.25 -10.82 -4.44
N LEU A 222 3.04 -11.37 -4.49
CA LEU A 222 2.52 -12.08 -5.67
C LEU A 222 2.42 -11.13 -6.88
N LEU A 223 1.90 -9.91 -6.69
CA LEU A 223 1.87 -8.89 -7.72
C LEU A 223 3.28 -8.51 -8.24
N ALA A 224 4.28 -8.43 -7.35
CA ALA A 224 5.66 -8.18 -7.76
C ALA A 224 6.16 -9.30 -8.69
N MET A 225 5.85 -10.56 -8.38
CA MET A 225 6.20 -11.70 -9.22
C MET A 225 5.47 -11.68 -10.57
N ILE A 226 4.16 -11.43 -10.56
CA ILE A 226 3.34 -11.30 -11.78
C ILE A 226 3.94 -10.23 -12.70
N ASN A 227 4.22 -9.04 -12.17
CA ASN A 227 4.77 -7.93 -12.94
C ASN A 227 6.22 -8.18 -13.42
N ALA A 228 6.97 -9.06 -12.77
CA ALA A 228 8.33 -9.43 -13.17
C ALA A 228 8.40 -10.63 -14.13
N SER A 229 7.26 -11.21 -14.53
CA SER A 229 7.21 -12.42 -15.37
C SER A 229 7.91 -12.26 -16.73
N GLY A 230 7.89 -11.05 -17.29
CA GLY A 230 8.59 -10.71 -18.54
C GLY A 230 10.08 -10.37 -18.39
N SER A 231 10.61 -10.34 -17.15
CA SER A 231 12.02 -10.04 -16.90
C SER A 231 12.92 -11.27 -17.12
N ASN A 232 14.22 -11.03 -17.28
CA ASN A 232 15.23 -12.10 -17.28
C ASN A 232 15.36 -12.77 -15.91
N ALA A 233 16.16 -13.85 -15.84
CA ALA A 233 16.35 -14.65 -14.63
C ALA A 233 16.81 -13.82 -13.42
N ALA A 234 17.70 -12.85 -13.64
CA ALA A 234 18.21 -12.00 -12.57
C ALA A 234 17.09 -11.12 -11.98
N GLY A 235 16.29 -10.48 -12.81
CA GLY A 235 15.14 -9.70 -12.35
C GLY A 235 14.04 -10.55 -11.70
N LYS A 236 13.79 -11.77 -12.20
CA LYS A 236 12.86 -12.71 -11.56
C LYS A 236 13.31 -13.12 -10.15
N ARG A 237 14.62 -13.26 -9.91
CA ARG A 237 15.17 -13.54 -8.57
C ARG A 237 14.90 -12.41 -7.57
N VAL A 238 14.88 -11.16 -8.04
CA VAL A 238 14.57 -9.98 -7.20
C VAL A 238 13.10 -10.01 -6.77
N ALA A 239 12.18 -10.21 -7.71
CA ALA A 239 10.76 -10.32 -7.42
C ALA A 239 10.43 -11.53 -6.55
N LEU A 240 11.07 -12.67 -6.82
CA LEU A 240 10.97 -13.86 -5.97
C LEU A 240 11.48 -13.58 -4.55
N GLY A 241 12.58 -12.84 -4.40
CA GLY A 241 13.07 -12.43 -3.09
C GLY A 241 12.06 -11.58 -2.30
N SER A 242 11.36 -10.65 -2.96
CA SER A 242 10.27 -9.90 -2.32
C SER A 242 9.12 -10.81 -1.89
N LEU A 243 8.69 -11.72 -2.76
CA LEU A 243 7.63 -12.68 -2.45
C LEU A 243 8.03 -13.60 -1.29
N LEU A 244 9.23 -14.17 -1.31
CA LEU A 244 9.73 -15.05 -0.26
C LEU A 244 9.84 -14.32 1.08
N PHE A 245 10.35 -13.09 1.10
CA PHE A 245 10.40 -12.30 2.33
C PHE A 245 9.01 -12.11 2.94
N LYS A 246 8.02 -11.76 2.12
CA LYS A 246 6.63 -11.56 2.54
C LYS A 246 5.96 -12.87 2.96
N LEU A 247 6.25 -13.97 2.28
CA LEU A 247 5.76 -15.30 2.62
C LEU A 247 6.34 -15.78 3.95
N ILE A 248 7.65 -15.59 4.15
CA ILE A 248 8.32 -15.88 5.43
C ILE A 248 7.65 -15.09 6.54
N GLY A 249 7.51 -13.77 6.39
CA GLY A 249 6.81 -12.94 7.39
C GLY A 249 5.39 -13.42 7.68
N CYS A 250 4.65 -13.83 6.65
CA CYS A 250 3.30 -14.38 6.78
C CYS A 250 3.29 -15.69 7.60
N VAL A 251 4.13 -16.67 7.24
CA VAL A 251 4.23 -17.97 7.92
C VAL A 251 4.72 -17.82 9.37
N PHE A 252 5.60 -16.86 9.64
CA PHE A 252 6.09 -16.61 10.99
C PHE A 252 5.11 -15.87 11.89
N ILE A 253 4.27 -14.98 11.35
CA ILE A 253 3.39 -14.12 12.18
C ILE A 253 1.98 -14.72 12.32
N LEU A 254 1.39 -15.30 11.26
CA LEU A 254 0.00 -15.79 11.31
C LEU A 254 -0.28 -16.79 12.45
N PRO A 255 0.60 -17.76 12.78
CA PRO A 255 0.34 -18.69 13.89
C PRO A 255 0.27 -18.01 15.27
N PHE A 256 0.87 -16.82 15.41
CA PHE A 256 0.91 -16.07 16.66
C PHE A 256 -0.05 -14.88 16.65
N VAL A 257 -0.95 -14.78 15.65
CA VAL A 257 -1.82 -13.60 15.48
C VAL A 257 -2.75 -13.38 16.68
N ASP A 258 -3.17 -14.46 17.36
CA ASP A 258 -4.01 -14.36 18.56
C ASP A 258 -3.24 -13.69 19.71
N ILE A 259 -2.02 -14.13 19.97
CA ILE A 259 -1.14 -13.57 21.00
C ILE A 259 -0.80 -12.10 20.68
N VAL A 260 -0.51 -11.82 19.40
CA VAL A 260 -0.22 -10.45 18.95
C VAL A 260 -1.44 -9.55 19.09
N ALA A 261 -2.64 -10.06 18.81
CA ALA A 261 -3.88 -9.32 18.92
C ALA A 261 -4.20 -8.98 20.39
N GLU A 262 -4.00 -9.93 21.32
CA GLU A 262 -4.20 -9.69 22.76
C GLU A 262 -3.18 -8.72 23.36
N TRP A 263 -1.95 -8.72 22.86
CA TRP A 263 -0.89 -7.87 23.42
C TRP A 263 -0.94 -6.42 22.92
N LEU A 264 -1.45 -6.20 21.70
CA LEU A 264 -1.47 -4.89 21.03
C LEU A 264 -2.86 -4.23 20.95
N GLY A 265 -3.94 -5.00 21.13
CA GLY A 265 -5.34 -4.56 21.04
C GLY A 265 -5.90 -4.10 22.38
#